data_AF-A0A517VQK2-F1
#
_entry.id   AF-A0A517VQK2-F1
#
_cell.length_a   1.000
_cell.length_b   1.000
_cell.length_c   1.000
_cell.angle_alpha   90.00
_cell.angle_beta   90.00
_cell.angle_gamma   90.00
#
_symmetry.space_group_name_H-M   'P 1'
#
loop_
_entity.id
_entity.type
_entity.pdbx_description
1 polymer ?
#
loop_
_entity_poly.entity_id
_entity_poly.type
_entity_poly.pdbx_seq_one_letter_code
_entity_poly.pdbx_strand_id
1 'polypeptide(L)'
;MTHEEFDLIVKSFGKERIAAALPQKEVCQVLGLVCLRDLTDDLGVSYDKFRRYMEAGKIPFPEVRLLRRTYYTTQEADAIKTKLKQAKSKKSCQ
;
A
#
# COMPACT_ATOMS: atom_id res chain seq x y z
N MET A 1 -0.04 -25.09 13.67
CA MET A 1 0.53 -24.10 14.60
C MET A 1 -0.61 -23.52 15.39
N THR A 2 -0.60 -23.69 16.70
CA THR A 2 -1.56 -23.07 17.60
C THR A 2 -1.20 -21.59 17.81
N HIS A 3 -2.14 -20.79 18.32
CA HIS A 3 -1.85 -19.39 18.67
C HIS A 3 -0.71 -19.27 19.68
N GLU A 4 -0.66 -20.17 20.66
CA GLU A 4 0.38 -20.18 21.71
C GLU A 4 1.78 -20.46 21.15
N GLU A 5 1.90 -21.37 20.17
CA GLU A 5 3.16 -21.67 19.50
C GLU A 5 3.66 -20.45 18.70
N PHE A 6 2.76 -19.73 18.03
CA PHE A 6 3.11 -18.53 17.28
C PHE A 6 3.56 -17.39 18.21
N ASP A 7 2.86 -17.18 19.32
CA ASP A 7 3.21 -16.14 20.30
C ASP A 7 4.61 -16.38 20.91
N LEU A 8 4.97 -17.64 21.17
CA LEU A 8 6.30 -18.01 21.64
C LEU A 8 7.39 -17.67 20.62
N ILE A 9 7.14 -17.93 19.33
CA ILE A 9 8.05 -17.57 18.23
C ILE A 9 8.20 -16.04 18.15
N VAL A 10 7.09 -15.29 18.18
CA VAL A 10 7.11 -13.83 18.14
C VAL A 10 7.87 -13.23 19.32
N LYS A 11 7.68 -13.78 20.54
CA LYS A 11 8.41 -13.36 21.74
C LYS A 11 9.91 -13.65 21.65
N SER A 12 10.28 -14.78 21.04
CA SER A 12 11.68 -15.24 20.98
C SER A 12 12.50 -14.52 19.90
N PHE A 13 11.91 -14.23 18.74
CA PHE A 13 12.62 -13.66 17.60
C PHE A 13 12.27 -12.19 17.32
N GLY A 14 11.15 -11.70 17.85
CA GLY A 14 10.65 -10.35 17.61
C GLY A 14 9.89 -10.22 16.28
N LYS A 15 8.75 -9.53 16.32
CA LYS A 15 7.86 -9.33 15.16
C LYS A 15 8.58 -8.74 13.94
N GLU A 16 9.53 -7.84 14.14
CA GLU A 16 10.26 -7.16 13.07
C GLU A 16 11.21 -8.08 12.32
N ARG A 17 11.94 -8.94 13.03
CA ARG A 17 12.87 -9.90 12.42
C ARG A 17 12.12 -11.00 11.68
N ILE A 18 11.00 -11.47 12.25
CA ILE A 18 10.12 -12.43 11.59
C ILE A 18 9.54 -11.80 10.32
N ALA A 19 8.96 -10.60 10.42
CA ALA A 19 8.40 -9.91 9.26
C ALA A 19 9.47 -9.68 8.18
N ALA A 20 10.72 -9.37 8.53
CA ALA A 20 11.82 -9.19 7.59
C ALA A 20 12.31 -10.49 6.93
N ALA A 21 12.14 -11.65 7.59
CA ALA A 21 12.56 -12.95 7.07
C ALA A 21 11.54 -13.57 6.09
N LEU A 22 10.28 -13.10 6.10
CA LEU A 22 9.24 -13.62 5.23
C LEU A 22 9.39 -13.13 3.78
N PRO A 23 8.94 -13.92 2.77
CA PRO A 23 8.86 -13.47 1.38
C PRO A 23 7.91 -12.27 1.25
N GLN A 24 8.45 -11.06 1.16
CA GLN A 24 7.66 -9.83 1.23
C GLN A 24 6.57 -9.74 0.16
N LYS A 25 6.82 -10.26 -1.04
CA LYS A 25 5.85 -10.27 -2.13
C LYS A 25 4.60 -11.06 -1.76
N GLU A 26 4.76 -12.24 -1.16
CA GLU A 26 3.66 -13.09 -0.73
C GLU A 26 2.93 -12.48 0.48
N VAL A 27 3.68 -11.94 1.45
CA VAL A 27 3.10 -11.22 2.59
C VAL A 27 2.20 -10.09 2.13
N CYS A 28 2.66 -9.25 1.19
CA CYS A 28 1.84 -8.18 0.63
C CYS A 28 0.59 -8.71 -0.08
N GLN A 29 0.71 -9.79 -0.86
CA GLN A 29 -0.45 -10.39 -1.53
C GLN A 29 -1.49 -10.93 -0.55
N VAL A 30 -1.07 -11.69 0.47
CA VAL A 30 -1.96 -12.26 1.50
C VAL A 30 -2.65 -11.15 2.30
N LEU A 31 -1.91 -10.08 2.62
CA LEU A 31 -2.45 -8.94 3.36
C LEU A 31 -3.23 -7.95 2.49
N GLY A 32 -3.35 -8.19 1.17
CA GLY A 32 -4.04 -7.27 0.26
C GLY A 32 -3.40 -5.88 0.22
N LEU A 33 -2.06 -5.83 0.23
CA LEU A 33 -1.27 -4.60 0.24
C LEU A 33 -0.72 -4.29 -1.15
N VAL A 34 -0.89 -3.04 -1.56
CA VAL A 34 -0.42 -2.48 -2.81
C VAL A 34 0.65 -1.44 -2.50
N CYS A 35 1.84 -1.61 -3.09
CA CYS A 35 2.91 -0.64 -2.89
C CYS A 35 2.69 0.59 -3.78
N LEU A 36 3.25 1.74 -3.36
CA LEU A 36 3.06 3.00 -4.08
C LEU A 36 3.55 2.92 -5.53
N ARG A 37 4.64 2.18 -5.79
CA ARG A 37 5.21 2.03 -7.12
C ARG A 37 4.21 1.35 -8.08
N ASP A 38 3.69 0.21 -7.68
CA ASP A 38 2.74 -0.55 -8.52
C ASP A 38 1.48 0.28 -8.81
N LEU A 39 1.01 1.03 -7.80
CA LEU A 39 -0.14 1.92 -7.96
C LEU A 39 0.15 3.10 -8.91
N THR A 40 1.33 3.71 -8.82
CA THR A 40 1.72 4.81 -9.72
C THR A 40 1.89 4.33 -11.16
N ASP A 41 2.45 3.13 -11.34
CA ASP A 41 2.66 2.51 -12.64
C ASP A 41 1.31 2.19 -13.30
N ASP A 42 0.37 1.57 -12.57
CA ASP A 42 -0.99 1.28 -13.05
C ASP A 42 -1.77 2.55 -13.43
N LEU A 43 -1.52 3.66 -12.73
CA LEU A 43 -2.16 4.94 -13.01
C LEU A 43 -1.50 5.73 -14.16
N GLY A 44 -0.32 5.30 -14.61
CA GLY A 44 0.50 6.02 -15.58
C GLY A 44 0.88 7.42 -15.09
N VAL A 45 1.22 7.57 -13.81
CA VAL A 45 1.64 8.85 -13.21
C VAL A 45 2.99 8.71 -12.52
N SER A 46 3.83 9.74 -12.63
CA SER A 46 5.09 9.75 -11.88
C SER A 46 4.86 9.82 -10.37
N TYR A 47 5.82 9.29 -9.61
CA TYR A 47 5.80 9.34 -8.15
C TYR A 47 5.67 10.78 -7.63
N ASP A 48 6.40 11.75 -8.21
CA ASP A 48 6.32 13.15 -7.78
C ASP A 48 4.93 13.74 -7.97
N LYS A 49 4.26 13.40 -9.07
CA LYS A 49 2.88 13.84 -9.33
C LYS A 49 1.92 13.20 -8.35
N PHE A 50 2.10 11.92 -8.06
CA PHE A 50 1.30 11.20 -7.06
C PHE A 50 1.51 11.77 -5.66
N ARG A 51 2.74 12.11 -5.30
CA ARG A 51 3.08 12.80 -4.05
C ARG A 51 2.39 14.15 -3.92
N ARG A 52 2.38 14.96 -4.99
CA ARG A 52 1.63 16.22 -5.01
C ARG A 52 0.13 16.01 -4.81
N TYR A 53 -0.44 14.89 -5.26
CA TYR A 53 -1.84 14.57 -4.98
C TYR A 53 -2.08 14.25 -3.50
N MET A 54 -1.14 13.56 -2.84
CA MET A 54 -1.20 13.33 -1.39
C MET A 54 -1.10 14.66 -0.61
N GLU A 55 -0.08 15.46 -0.92
CA GLU A 55 0.17 16.74 -0.25
C GLU A 55 -0.98 17.74 -0.46
N ALA A 56 -1.64 17.70 -1.62
CA ALA A 56 -2.83 18.52 -1.89
C ALA A 56 -4.14 17.92 -1.34
N GLY A 57 -4.10 16.81 -0.59
CA GLY A 57 -5.27 16.15 -0.02
C GLY A 57 -6.21 15.51 -1.04
N LYS A 58 -5.78 15.35 -2.30
CA LYS A 58 -6.59 14.72 -3.36
C LYS A 58 -6.70 13.22 -3.16
N ILE A 59 -5.66 12.61 -2.59
CA ILE A 59 -5.63 11.21 -2.19
C ILE A 59 -5.03 11.12 -0.78
N PRO A 60 -5.40 10.13 0.04
CA PRO A 60 -4.85 9.99 1.39
C PRO A 60 -3.40 9.53 1.36
N PHE A 61 -2.66 9.79 2.44
CA PHE A 61 -1.39 9.13 2.69
C PHE A 61 -1.63 7.65 3.06
N PRO A 62 -0.74 6.73 2.68
CA PRO A 62 -0.84 5.32 3.06
C PRO A 62 -0.69 5.16 4.57
N GLU A 63 -1.64 4.48 5.20
CA GLU A 63 -1.62 4.24 6.65
C GLU A 63 -0.85 2.97 7.03
N VAL A 64 -0.82 1.97 6.15
CA VAL A 64 -0.18 0.69 6.44
C VAL A 64 1.32 0.79 6.21
N ARG A 65 2.10 0.38 7.22
CA ARG A 65 3.55 0.30 7.14
C ARG A 65 4.02 -1.13 7.41
N LEU A 66 4.75 -1.70 6.46
CA LEU A 66 5.48 -2.95 6.65
C LEU A 66 6.98 -2.65 6.54
N LEU A 67 7.68 -2.86 7.66
CA LEU A 67 9.09 -2.51 7.84
C LEU A 67 9.35 -1.00 7.56
N ARG A 68 10.06 -0.70 6.46
CA ARG A 68 10.42 0.66 6.05
C ARG A 68 9.57 1.20 4.89
N ARG A 69 8.61 0.43 4.40
CA ARG A 69 7.77 0.79 3.26
C ARG A 69 6.33 1.01 3.70
N THR A 70 5.68 1.96 3.05
CA THR A 70 4.25 2.22 3.21
C THR A 70 3.47 1.61 2.06
N TYR A 71 2.23 1.22 2.36
CA TYR A 71 1.37 0.48 1.46
C TYR A 71 -0.06 1.03 1.59
N TYR A 72 -0.80 0.94 0.50
CA TYR A 72 -2.25 1.04 0.53
C TYR A 72 -2.83 -0.37 0.64
N THR A 73 -3.99 -0.49 1.25
CA THR A 73 -4.85 -1.66 1.05
C THR A 73 -5.36 -1.68 -0.41
N THR A 74 -5.77 -2.85 -0.90
CA THR A 74 -6.42 -2.97 -2.21
C THR A 74 -7.64 -2.05 -2.32
N GLN A 75 -8.43 -1.94 -1.26
CA GLN A 75 -9.63 -1.08 -1.23
C GLN A 75 -9.28 0.41 -1.39
N GLU A 76 -8.27 0.89 -0.67
CA GLU A 76 -7.78 2.27 -0.82
C GLU A 76 -7.21 2.51 -2.21
N ALA A 77 -6.43 1.56 -2.73
CA ALA A 77 -5.85 1.64 -4.07
C ALA A 77 -6.95 1.76 -5.13
N ASP A 78 -8.00 0.95 -5.05
CA ASP A 78 -9.12 0.99 -6.00
C ASP A 78 -9.94 2.28 -5.89
N ALA A 79 -10.14 2.80 -4.67
CA ALA A 79 -10.78 4.09 -4.45
C ALA A 79 -9.97 5.23 -5.07
N ILE A 80 -8.64 5.22 -4.91
CA ILE A 80 -7.72 6.18 -5.53
C ILE A 80 -7.80 6.10 -7.05
N LYS A 81 -7.77 4.88 -7.62
CA LYS A 81 -7.88 4.68 -9.07
C LYS A 81 -9.18 5.26 -9.62
N THR A 82 -10.29 4.96 -8.98
CA THR A 82 -11.61 5.45 -9.37
C THR A 82 -11.66 6.98 -9.34
N LYS A 83 -11.19 7.59 -8.24
CA LYS A 83 -11.19 9.04 -8.04
C LYS A 83 -10.34 9.76 -9.11
N LEU A 84 -9.15 9.25 -9.40
CA LEU A 84 -8.23 9.86 -10.37
C LEU A 84 -8.67 9.65 -11.82
N LYS A 85 -9.30 8.50 -12.15
CA LYS A 85 -9.89 8.27 -13.48
C LYS A 85 -11.05 9.24 -13.74
N GLN A 86 -11.97 9.40 -12.79
CA GLN A 86 -13.10 10.35 -12.91
C GLN A 86 -12.64 11.81 -13.07
N ALA A 87 -11.55 12.20 -12.39
CA ALA A 87 -10.98 13.53 -12.53
C ALA A 87 -10.36 13.80 -13.91
N LYS A 88 -9.89 12.77 -14.63
CA LYS A 88 -9.42 12.90 -16.02
C LYS A 88 -10.59 13.10 -16.97
N SER A 89 -11.69 12.35 -16.82
CA SER A 89 -12.86 12.43 -17.71
C SER A 89 -13.58 13.78 -17.65
N LYS A 90 -13.65 14.44 -16.48
CA LYS A 90 -14.29 15.76 -16.37
C LYS A 90 -13.54 16.89 -17.09
N LYS A 91 -12.26 16.71 -17.43
CA LYS A 91 -11.45 17.73 -18.11
C LYS A 91 -11.54 17.71 -19.64
N SER A 92 -12.21 16.73 -20.25
CA SER A 92 -12.32 16.65 -21.72
C SER A 92 -13.64 17.15 -22.29
N CYS A 93 -14.52 17.75 -21.48
CA CYS A 93 -15.81 18.30 -21.91
C CYS A 93 -15.99 19.80 -21.59
N GLN A 94 -14.91 20.55 -21.44
CA GLN A 94 -14.95 22.02 -21.33
C GLN A 94 -14.18 22.66 -22.48
#